data_AF-A0A7J5W951-F1
#
_entry.id   AF-A0A7J5W951-F1
#
_cell.length_a   1.000
_cell.length_b   1.000
_cell.length_c   1.000
_cell.angle_alpha   90.00
_cell.angle_beta   90.00
_cell.angle_gamma   90.00
#
_symmetry.space_group_name_H-M   'P 1'
#
loop_
_entity.id
_entity.type
_entity.pdbx_description
1 polymer ?
#
loop_
_entity_poly.entity_id
_entity_poly.type
_entity_poly.pdbx_seq_one_letter_code
_entity_poly.pdbx_strand_id
1 'polypeptide(L)'
;MPENDRCALCGHDLTDDERTAGSHYCAECAIEAAERNLPPDVETPASSDATDIDPARRSKRLRIVLAVALLVFGLAVVFALPRFAALASIDRPLREGVLDTDAQTDACIESLWALAAQAQETGKIDTAVTCPSSSAAYVTSGSPEDMVISCPNPDTHGLDALSIAVQDGVPRAER
;
A
#
# COMPACT_ATOMS: atom_id res chain seq x y z
N MET A 1 33.21 18.34 -39.69
CA MET A 1 33.21 16.95 -40.21
C MET A 1 31.83 16.70 -40.76
N PRO A 2 31.66 16.17 -41.98
CA PRO A 2 30.32 15.91 -42.52
C PRO A 2 29.62 14.89 -41.63
N GLU A 3 28.44 15.27 -41.12
CA GLU A 3 27.50 14.38 -40.42
C GLU A 3 27.06 13.33 -41.44
N ASN A 4 27.49 12.08 -41.22
CA ASN A 4 27.15 11.01 -42.14
C ASN A 4 25.77 10.49 -41.73
N ASP A 5 24.71 11.02 -42.34
CA ASP A 5 23.31 10.69 -42.06
C ASP A 5 22.90 9.28 -42.52
N ARG A 6 23.89 8.45 -42.87
CA ARG A 6 23.69 7.14 -43.46
C ARG A 6 24.42 6.08 -42.68
N CYS A 7 23.75 4.94 -42.52
CA CYS A 7 24.35 3.76 -41.95
C CYS A 7 25.58 3.36 -42.77
N ALA A 8 26.71 3.15 -42.08
CA ALA A 8 27.97 2.80 -42.70
C ALA A 8 27.98 1.40 -43.37
N LEU A 9 26.99 0.54 -43.05
CA LEU A 9 26.93 -0.84 -43.53
C LEU A 9 25.97 -1.00 -44.72
N CYS A 10 24.74 -0.50 -44.61
CA CYS A 10 23.69 -0.67 -45.62
C CYS A 10 23.36 0.61 -46.41
N GLY A 11 23.85 1.77 -45.98
CA GLY A 11 23.61 3.05 -46.66
C GLY A 11 22.21 3.66 -46.48
N HIS A 12 21.35 3.05 -45.66
CA HIS A 12 20.07 3.63 -45.29
C HIS A 12 20.22 4.86 -44.40
N ASP A 13 19.27 5.78 -44.51
CA ASP A 13 19.24 7.00 -43.71
C ASP A 13 18.94 6.65 -42.24
N LEU A 14 19.73 7.21 -41.32
CA LEU A 14 19.57 7.00 -39.89
C LEU A 14 18.37 7.79 -39.36
N THR A 15 17.66 7.20 -38.42
CA THR A 15 16.59 7.88 -37.68
C THR A 15 17.17 8.97 -36.77
N ASP A 16 16.35 9.94 -36.37
CA ASP A 16 16.80 11.05 -35.52
C ASP A 16 17.31 10.56 -34.15
N ASP A 17 16.74 9.47 -33.63
CA ASP A 17 17.17 8.85 -32.38
C ASP A 17 18.57 8.22 -32.52
N GLU A 18 18.83 7.54 -33.64
CA GLU A 18 20.14 6.94 -33.94
C GLU A 18 21.22 8.01 -34.17
N ARG A 19 20.86 9.12 -34.82
CA ARG A 19 21.74 10.28 -35.02
C ARG A 19 22.10 10.92 -33.68
N THR A 20 21.11 11.12 -32.81
CA THR A 20 21.30 11.72 -31.48
C THR A 20 22.15 10.82 -30.58
N ALA A 21 22.02 9.50 -30.71
CA ALA A 21 22.84 8.53 -30.00
C ALA A 21 24.29 8.44 -30.53
N GLY A 22 24.62 9.12 -31.63
CA GLY A 22 25.95 9.05 -32.27
C GLY A 22 26.24 7.68 -32.90
N SER A 23 25.21 6.90 -33.24
CA SER A 23 25.38 5.60 -33.88
C SER A 23 25.80 5.77 -35.34
N HIS A 24 26.75 4.96 -35.79
CA HIS A 24 27.12 4.86 -37.21
C HIS A 24 26.33 3.77 -37.96
N TYR A 25 25.47 3.04 -37.26
CA TYR A 25 24.70 1.90 -37.80
C TYR A 25 23.21 2.07 -37.51
N CYS A 26 22.35 1.66 -38.46
CA CYS A 26 20.93 1.53 -38.17
C CYS A 26 20.68 0.34 -37.23
N ALA A 27 19.53 0.31 -36.58
CA ALA A 27 19.17 -0.69 -35.59
C ALA A 27 19.35 -2.12 -36.11
N GLU A 28 18.96 -2.39 -37.36
CA GLU A 28 19.05 -3.71 -37.96
C GLU A 28 20.51 -4.15 -38.18
N CYS A 29 21.35 -3.27 -38.73
CA CYS A 29 22.79 -3.55 -38.90
C CYS A 29 23.54 -3.60 -37.57
N ALA A 30 23.09 -2.87 -36.55
CA ALA A 30 23.68 -2.90 -35.21
C ALA A 30 23.45 -4.25 -34.53
N ILE A 31 22.25 -4.83 -34.68
CA ILE A 31 21.92 -6.17 -34.17
C ILE A 31 22.78 -7.21 -34.88
N GLU A 32 22.87 -7.16 -36.20
CA GLU A 32 23.65 -8.13 -36.97
C GLU A 32 25.16 -8.08 -36.64
N ALA A 33 25.68 -6.88 -36.39
CA ALA A 33 27.05 -6.70 -35.94
C ALA A 33 27.26 -7.22 -34.50
N ALA A 34 26.26 -7.09 -33.62
CA ALA A 34 26.30 -7.65 -32.28
C ALA A 34 26.30 -9.18 -32.33
N GLU A 35 25.40 -9.79 -33.12
CA GLU A 35 25.29 -11.24 -33.29
C GLU A 35 26.58 -11.89 -33.79
N ARG A 36 27.26 -11.26 -34.75
CA ARG A 36 28.57 -11.73 -35.24
C ARG A 36 29.70 -11.66 -34.20
N ASN A 37 29.54 -10.84 -33.15
CA ASN A 37 30.52 -10.69 -32.08
C ASN A 37 30.14 -11.44 -30.80
N LEU A 38 29.04 -12.22 -30.78
CA LEU A 38 28.83 -13.14 -29.68
C LEU A 38 29.93 -14.22 -29.71
N PRO A 39 30.65 -14.43 -28.61
CA PRO A 39 31.53 -15.59 -28.50
C PRO A 39 30.68 -16.85 -28.67
N PRO A 40 31.17 -17.88 -29.40
CA PRO A 40 30.48 -19.16 -29.47
C PRO A 40 30.28 -19.66 -28.05
N ASP A 41 29.04 -20.07 -27.76
CA ASP A 41 28.53 -20.50 -26.46
C ASP A 41 29.64 -20.98 -25.54
N VAL A 42 29.99 -20.16 -24.54
CA VAL A 42 30.77 -20.63 -23.40
C VAL A 42 29.86 -21.64 -22.73
N GLU A 43 30.06 -22.92 -23.06
CA GLU A 43 29.53 -24.06 -22.34
C GLU A 43 29.65 -23.72 -20.86
N THR A 44 28.49 -23.56 -20.22
CA THR A 44 28.40 -23.24 -18.81
C THR A 44 29.29 -24.23 -18.08
N PRO A 45 30.35 -23.80 -17.36
CA PRO A 45 31.29 -24.74 -16.78
C PRO A 45 30.48 -25.67 -15.88
N ALA A 46 30.50 -26.95 -16.24
CA ALA A 46 29.93 -28.02 -15.44
C ALA A 46 30.49 -27.86 -14.02
N SER A 47 29.66 -27.36 -13.11
CA SER A 47 30.01 -27.20 -11.71
C SER A 47 30.30 -28.60 -11.16
N SER A 48 31.59 -28.90 -11.06
CA SER A 48 32.17 -30.16 -10.65
C SER A 48 32.10 -30.34 -9.12
N ASP A 49 30.92 -30.23 -8.54
CA ASP A 49 30.64 -30.57 -7.15
C ASP A 49 29.29 -31.30 -7.05
N ALA A 50 29.12 -32.33 -7.87
CA ALA A 50 28.08 -33.33 -7.68
C ALA A 50 28.56 -34.32 -6.62
N THR A 51 28.38 -33.96 -5.35
CA THR A 51 28.26 -34.98 -4.31
C THR A 51 27.12 -35.91 -4.74
N ASP A 52 27.40 -37.21 -4.80
CA ASP A 52 26.48 -38.27 -5.21
C ASP A 52 25.27 -38.31 -4.25
N ILE A 53 24.26 -37.48 -4.53
CA ILE A 53 23.01 -37.43 -3.78
C ILE A 53 21.97 -38.21 -4.57
N ASP A 54 21.76 -39.45 -4.14
CA ASP A 54 20.67 -40.34 -4.52
C ASP A 54 19.35 -39.55 -4.74
N PRO A 55 18.86 -39.44 -5.99
CA PRO A 55 17.71 -38.60 -6.35
C PRO A 55 16.42 -39.06 -5.64
N ALA A 56 16.34 -40.33 -5.23
CA ALA A 56 15.20 -40.86 -4.49
C ALA A 56 15.12 -40.30 -3.05
N ARG A 57 16.26 -40.04 -2.40
CA ARG A 57 16.32 -39.43 -1.06
C ARG A 57 16.08 -37.92 -1.09
N ARG A 58 16.46 -37.24 -2.18
CA ARG A 58 16.24 -35.79 -2.36
C ARG A 58 14.75 -35.44 -2.38
N SER A 59 13.91 -36.25 -3.03
CA SER A 59 12.46 -36.03 -3.08
C SER A 59 11.76 -36.12 -1.70
N LYS A 60 12.19 -37.06 -0.85
CA LYS A 60 11.64 -37.22 0.50
C LYS A 60 12.12 -36.13 1.45
N ARG A 61 13.41 -35.77 1.38
CA ARG A 61 13.97 -34.66 2.18
C ARG A 61 13.33 -33.33 1.81
N LEU A 62 13.13 -33.07 0.51
CA LEU A 62 12.45 -31.85 0.06
C LEU A 62 11.00 -31.80 0.55
N ARG A 63 10.27 -32.91 0.50
CA ARG A 63 8.89 -33.00 1.05
C ARG A 63 8.86 -32.76 2.55
N ILE A 64 9.83 -33.29 3.30
CA ILE A 64 9.93 -33.07 4.74
C ILE A 64 10.27 -31.61 5.04
N VAL A 65 11.23 -31.02 4.33
CA VAL A 65 11.59 -29.60 4.50
C VAL A 65 10.40 -28.69 4.18
N LEU A 66 9.67 -28.98 3.09
CA LEU A 66 8.47 -28.25 2.73
C LEU A 66 7.37 -28.39 3.79
N ALA A 67 7.14 -29.61 4.29
CA ALA A 67 6.15 -29.86 5.35
C ALA A 67 6.51 -29.12 6.64
N VAL A 68 7.79 -29.11 7.03
CA VAL A 68 8.28 -28.36 8.19
C VAL A 68 8.14 -26.85 7.96
N ALA A 69 8.47 -26.35 6.76
CA ALA A 69 8.33 -24.94 6.43
C ALA A 69 6.86 -24.48 6.49
N LEU A 70 5.93 -25.28 5.95
CA LEU A 70 4.49 -25.00 6.01
C LEU A 70 3.97 -25.05 7.46
N LEU A 71 4.47 -25.98 8.27
CA LEU A 71 4.10 -26.09 9.69
C LEU A 71 4.60 -24.89 10.50
N VAL A 72 5.84 -24.46 10.27
CA VAL A 72 6.41 -23.25 10.89
C VAL A 72 5.65 -22.00 10.43
N PHE A 73 5.32 -21.90 9.15
CA PHE A 73 4.52 -20.79 8.63
C PHE A 73 3.12 -20.77 9.24
N GLY A 74 2.44 -21.92 9.31
CA GLY A 74 1.14 -22.05 9.95
C GLY A 74 1.17 -21.65 11.42
N LEU A 75 2.19 -22.08 12.17
CA LEU A 75 2.40 -21.64 13.55
C LEU A 75 2.63 -20.14 13.63
N ALA A 76 3.47 -19.56 12.77
CA ALA A 76 3.72 -18.13 12.73
C ALA A 76 2.43 -17.33 12.47
N VAL A 77 1.55 -17.80 11.59
CA VAL A 77 0.24 -17.18 11.34
C VAL A 77 -0.66 -17.26 12.57
N VAL A 78 -0.73 -18.41 13.26
CA VAL A 78 -1.53 -18.56 14.50
C VAL A 78 -1.01 -17.68 15.63
N PHE A 79 0.30 -17.53 15.78
CA PHE A 79 0.90 -16.63 16.78
C PHE A 79 0.85 -15.15 16.39
N ALA A 80 0.77 -14.83 15.09
CA ALA A 80 0.61 -13.46 14.60
C ALA A 80 -0.86 -13.00 14.56
N LEU A 81 -1.82 -13.92 14.44
CA LEU A 81 -3.27 -13.68 14.45
C LEU A 81 -3.77 -12.80 15.61
N PRO A 82 -3.34 -12.95 16.89
CA PRO A 82 -3.80 -12.05 17.95
C PRO A 82 -3.38 -10.59 17.75
N ARG A 83 -2.34 -10.30 16.95
CA ARG A 83 -1.99 -8.91 16.58
C ARG A 83 -2.87 -8.34 15.47
N PHE A 84 -3.48 -9.19 14.64
CA PHE A 84 -4.44 -8.78 13.61
C PHE A 84 -5.89 -8.81 14.09
N ALA A 85 -6.21 -9.55 15.15
CA ALA A 85 -7.53 -9.51 15.77
C ALA A 85 -7.86 -8.10 16.33
N ALA A 86 -6.85 -7.34 16.76
CA ALA A 86 -7.01 -5.93 17.15
C ALA A 86 -7.37 -5.00 15.97
N LEU A 87 -7.02 -5.39 14.73
CA LEU A 87 -7.47 -4.69 13.50
C LEU A 87 -8.88 -5.13 13.09
N ALA A 88 -9.34 -6.30 13.53
CA ALA A 88 -10.69 -6.80 13.26
C ALA A 88 -11.73 -6.34 14.30
N SER A 89 -11.29 -5.83 15.45
CA SER A 89 -12.13 -5.11 16.43
C SER A 89 -12.22 -3.61 16.15
N ILE A 90 -11.73 -3.15 15.00
CA ILE A 90 -12.13 -1.86 14.46
C ILE A 90 -13.61 -2.02 14.11
N ASP A 91 -14.47 -1.51 14.99
CA ASP A 91 -15.87 -1.20 14.66
C ASP A 91 -15.88 -0.69 13.23
N ARG A 92 -16.61 -1.39 12.37
CA ARG A 92 -16.60 -1.19 10.92
C ARG A 92 -16.61 0.31 10.64
N PRO A 93 -15.76 0.83 9.73
CA PRO A 93 -15.98 2.17 9.24
C PRO A 93 -17.44 2.23 8.77
N LEU A 94 -18.16 3.28 9.16
CA LEU A 94 -19.58 3.53 8.89
C LEU A 94 -19.95 3.56 7.39
N ARG A 95 -19.06 3.09 6.51
CA ARG A 95 -19.23 2.93 5.07
C ARG A 95 -19.11 1.46 4.66
N GLU A 96 -20.05 0.64 5.13
CA GLU A 96 -20.52 -0.51 4.38
C GLU A 96 -21.92 -0.17 3.81
N GLY A 97 -21.98 0.35 2.58
CA GLY A 97 -23.22 0.54 1.83
C GLY A 97 -23.83 1.95 1.83
N VAL A 98 -24.89 2.10 1.03
CA VAL A 98 -25.66 3.33 0.72
C VAL A 98 -26.42 3.85 1.96
N LEU A 99 -25.70 4.32 2.97
CA LEU A 99 -26.27 5.22 3.95
C LEU A 99 -26.17 6.62 3.35
N ASP A 100 -27.28 7.10 2.78
CA ASP A 100 -27.45 8.53 2.48
C ASP A 100 -27.44 9.28 3.81
N THR A 101 -26.25 9.71 4.25
CA THR A 101 -26.10 10.77 5.24
C THR A 101 -26.28 12.10 4.52
N ASP A 102 -27.03 13.03 5.12
CA ASP A 102 -27.17 14.36 4.56
C ASP A 102 -25.84 15.13 4.64
N ALA A 103 -25.70 16.20 3.84
CA ALA A 103 -24.48 16.98 3.78
C ALA A 103 -24.09 17.64 5.11
N GLN A 104 -25.05 17.90 6.02
CA GLN A 104 -24.75 18.47 7.34
C GLN A 104 -24.18 17.39 8.28
N THR A 105 -24.69 16.17 8.18
CA THR A 105 -24.18 15.00 8.91
C THR A 105 -22.75 14.68 8.48
N ASP A 106 -22.46 14.70 7.18
CA ASP A 106 -21.09 14.53 6.67
C ASP A 106 -20.14 15.61 7.19
N ALA A 107 -20.56 16.89 7.15
CA ALA A 107 -19.77 18.00 7.68
C ALA A 107 -19.56 17.91 9.21
N CYS A 108 -20.52 17.36 9.95
CA CYS A 108 -20.38 17.09 11.38
C CYS A 108 -19.32 16.01 11.64
N ILE A 109 -19.32 14.93 10.86
CA ILE A 109 -18.32 13.85 10.96
C ILE A 109 -16.92 14.39 10.61
N GLU A 110 -16.78 15.19 9.56
CA GLU A 110 -15.50 15.83 9.21
C GLU A 110 -14.97 16.73 10.33
N SER A 111 -15.86 17.49 10.98
CA SER A 111 -15.49 18.34 12.11
C SER A 111 -15.00 17.51 13.30
N LEU A 112 -15.66 16.39 13.61
CA LEU A 112 -15.24 15.45 14.65
C LEU A 112 -13.85 14.88 14.35
N TRP A 113 -13.57 14.53 13.09
CA TRP A 113 -12.24 14.08 12.65
C TRP A 113 -11.17 15.15 12.84
N ALA A 114 -11.44 16.37 12.40
CA ALA A 114 -10.49 17.48 12.54
C ALA A 114 -10.18 17.77 14.03
N LEU A 115 -11.21 17.76 14.88
CA LEU A 115 -11.04 17.95 16.32
C LEU A 115 -10.28 16.80 16.98
N ALA A 116 -10.53 15.55 16.59
CA ALA A 116 -9.79 14.41 17.09
C ALA A 116 -8.30 14.48 16.68
N ALA A 117 -8.01 14.81 15.42
CA ALA A 117 -6.64 14.98 14.93
C ALA A 117 -5.91 16.11 15.69
N GLN A 118 -6.56 17.25 15.89
CA GLN A 118 -6.01 18.35 16.67
C GLN A 118 -5.73 17.94 18.12
N ALA A 119 -6.65 17.19 18.74
CA ALA A 119 -6.50 16.71 20.10
C ALA A 119 -5.36 15.71 20.24
N GLN A 120 -5.11 14.86 19.24
CA GLN A 120 -3.94 13.97 19.20
C GLN A 120 -2.63 14.75 19.14
N GLU A 121 -2.56 15.82 18.36
CA GLU A 121 -1.33 16.62 18.20
C GLU A 121 -1.03 17.51 19.40
N THR A 122 -2.06 18.14 19.97
CA THR A 122 -1.88 19.22 20.96
C THR A 122 -2.35 18.87 22.37
N GLY A 123 -3.06 17.75 22.54
CA GLY A 123 -3.76 17.39 23.77
C GLY A 123 -4.91 18.33 24.13
N LYS A 124 -5.32 19.20 23.20
CA LYS A 124 -6.35 20.23 23.38
C LYS A 124 -7.28 20.27 22.18
N ILE A 125 -8.45 20.84 22.41
CA ILE A 125 -9.58 20.82 21.49
C ILE A 125 -9.99 22.27 21.28
N ASP A 126 -10.17 22.68 20.03
CA ASP A 126 -10.66 24.01 19.72
C ASP A 126 -12.16 24.12 20.00
N THR A 127 -12.53 24.90 21.01
CA THR A 127 -13.92 25.12 21.40
C THR A 127 -14.66 26.10 20.46
N ALA A 128 -13.96 26.71 19.50
CA ALA A 128 -14.60 27.54 18.47
C ALA A 128 -15.29 26.71 17.38
N VAL A 129 -14.93 25.43 17.24
CA VAL A 129 -15.56 24.52 16.27
C VAL A 129 -16.93 24.10 16.80
N THR A 130 -17.97 24.29 15.99
CA THR A 130 -19.36 24.00 16.36
C THR A 130 -19.98 23.01 15.38
N CYS A 131 -20.99 22.29 15.84
CA CYS A 131 -21.76 21.40 14.98
C CYS A 131 -22.51 22.21 13.92
N PRO A 132 -22.41 21.85 12.62
CA PRO A 132 -23.05 22.60 11.54
C PRO A 132 -24.58 22.57 11.60
N SER A 133 -25.17 21.53 12.22
CA SER A 133 -26.62 21.40 12.33
C SER A 133 -27.18 22.15 13.56
N SER A 134 -26.52 22.04 14.72
CA SER A 134 -27.03 22.64 15.97
C SER A 134 -26.37 23.97 16.35
N SER A 135 -25.28 24.36 15.70
CA SER A 135 -24.43 25.51 16.06
C SER A 135 -23.87 25.48 17.48
N ALA A 136 -23.99 24.36 18.19
CA ALA A 136 -23.46 24.17 19.52
C ALA A 136 -22.02 23.63 19.46
N ALA A 137 -21.21 23.96 20.48
CA ALA A 137 -19.86 23.41 20.62
C ALA A 137 -19.91 21.90 20.88
N TYR A 138 -18.92 21.17 20.39
CA TYR A 138 -18.78 19.74 20.65
C TYR A 138 -18.53 19.46 22.14
N VAL A 139 -19.10 18.35 22.63
CA VAL A 139 -19.01 17.95 24.02
C VAL A 139 -17.83 17.00 24.19
N THR A 140 -17.04 17.20 25.23
CA THR A 140 -15.82 16.43 25.45
C THR A 140 -15.91 15.75 26.80
N SER A 141 -15.58 14.47 26.82
CA SER A 141 -15.70 13.62 28.01
C SER A 141 -14.52 12.68 28.13
N GLY A 142 -14.26 12.17 29.34
CA GLY A 142 -13.17 11.25 29.61
C GLY A 142 -11.91 11.93 30.18
N SER A 143 -10.85 11.15 30.28
CA SER A 143 -9.52 11.61 30.69
C SER A 143 -8.74 12.14 29.47
N PRO A 144 -7.59 12.81 29.65
CA PRO A 144 -6.72 13.17 28.53
C PRO A 144 -6.22 11.97 27.72
N GLU A 145 -6.17 10.79 28.33
CA GLU A 145 -5.76 9.54 27.67
C GLU A 145 -6.93 8.90 26.91
N ASP A 146 -8.15 8.92 27.47
CA ASP A 146 -9.35 8.32 26.88
C ASP A 146 -10.40 9.38 26.50
N MET A 147 -9.95 10.43 25.81
CA MET A 147 -10.81 11.56 25.44
C MET A 147 -11.79 11.15 24.35
N VAL A 148 -13.07 11.46 24.55
CA VAL A 148 -14.14 11.27 23.56
C VAL A 148 -14.79 12.61 23.25
N ILE A 149 -14.91 12.91 21.96
CA ILE A 149 -15.55 14.12 21.43
C ILE A 149 -16.89 13.71 20.82
N SER A 150 -17.98 14.32 21.26
CA SER A 150 -19.34 13.95 20.90
C SER A 150 -20.11 15.11 20.28
N CYS A 151 -20.95 14.80 19.30
CA CYS A 151 -21.92 15.74 18.76
C CYS A 151 -22.86 16.22 19.88
N PRO A 152 -23.10 17.53 20.02
CA PRO A 152 -23.96 18.06 21.07
C PRO A 152 -25.45 17.76 20.85
N ASN A 153 -25.85 17.40 19.63
CA ASN A 153 -27.24 17.09 19.31
C ASN A 153 -27.34 16.03 18.19
N PRO A 154 -27.10 14.75 18.51
CA PRO A 154 -27.12 13.67 17.52
C PRO A 154 -28.50 13.47 16.88
N ASP A 155 -29.59 13.80 17.57
CA ASP A 155 -30.97 13.72 17.07
C ASP A 155 -31.18 14.51 15.78
N THR A 156 -30.45 15.63 15.60
CA THR A 156 -30.52 16.45 14.36
C THR A 156 -30.00 15.72 13.12
N HIS A 157 -29.23 14.66 13.33
CA HIS A 157 -28.69 13.78 12.29
C HIS A 157 -29.45 12.44 12.20
N GLY A 158 -30.53 12.27 12.97
CA GLY A 158 -31.27 11.00 13.05
C GLY A 158 -30.45 9.87 13.67
N LEU A 159 -29.64 10.20 14.67
CA LEU A 159 -28.77 9.30 15.43
C LEU A 159 -29.06 9.48 16.93
N ASP A 160 -28.95 8.40 17.71
CA ASP A 160 -29.01 8.44 19.18
C ASP A 160 -27.70 8.95 19.78
N ALA A 161 -26.58 8.64 19.11
CA ALA A 161 -25.26 9.13 19.49
C ALA A 161 -24.36 9.29 18.27
N LEU A 162 -23.50 10.30 18.29
CA LEU A 162 -22.42 10.50 17.32
C LEU A 162 -21.19 11.00 18.06
N SER A 163 -20.10 10.23 18.05
CA SER A 163 -18.88 10.54 18.80
C SER A 163 -17.63 10.00 18.13
N ILE A 164 -16.46 10.47 18.55
CA ILE A 164 -15.16 9.94 18.15
C ILE A 164 -14.27 9.83 19.38
N ALA A 165 -13.64 8.68 19.56
CA ALA A 165 -12.57 8.54 20.54
C ALA A 165 -11.27 9.08 19.93
N VAL A 166 -10.59 9.98 20.65
CA VAL A 166 -9.37 10.62 20.19
C VAL A 166 -8.25 9.60 19.98
N GLN A 167 -8.17 8.55 20.79
CA GLN A 167 -7.18 7.48 20.60
C GLN A 167 -7.40 6.67 19.32
N ASP A 168 -8.65 6.29 19.05
CA ASP A 168 -8.97 5.37 17.95
C ASP A 168 -9.12 6.10 16.61
N GLY A 169 -9.54 7.37 16.63
CA GLY A 169 -9.83 8.15 15.42
C GLY A 169 -11.04 7.64 14.62
N VAL A 170 -11.80 6.69 15.16
CA VAL A 170 -12.97 6.08 14.51
C VAL A 170 -14.25 6.70 15.05
N PRO A 171 -15.10 7.31 14.20
CA PRO A 171 -16.42 7.79 14.61
C PRO A 171 -17.33 6.60 14.94
N ARG A 172 -18.06 6.73 16.03
CA ARG A 172 -19.16 5.84 16.43
C ARG A 172 -20.47 6.58 16.24
N ALA A 173 -21.42 5.94 15.56
CA ALA A 173 -22.78 6.43 15.38
C ALA A 173 -23.77 5.34 15.80
N GLU A 174 -24.72 5.70 16.67
CA GLU A 174 -25.76 4.80 17.21
C GLU A 174 -27.14 5.30 16.76
N ARG A 175 -28.12 4.40 16.62
CA ARG A 175 -29.50 4.64 16.15
C ARG A 175 -30.50 3.77 16.90
#